data_AF-A0A1U9JL02-F1
#
_entry.id   AF-A0A1U9JL02-F1
#
_cell.length_a   1.000
_cell.length_b   1.000
_cell.length_c   1.000
_cell.angle_alpha   90.00
_cell.angle_beta   90.00
_cell.angle_gamma   90.00
#
_symmetry.space_group_name_H-M   'P 1'
#
loop_
_entity.id
_entity.type
_entity.pdbx_description
1 polymer ?
#
loop_
_entity_poly.entity_id
_entity_poly.type
_entity_poly.pdbx_seq_one_letter_code
_entity_poly.pdbx_strand_id
1 'polypeptide(L)'
;MRWKPLLALLLLTVLSACATPPASRDVTITQTARGVEIRSSDIILFDSGKADIKPAGQVFLDRVASILTHRTHQPVSIEGHTDNIGPPDLNRDLSELRALAVMKGLLDRGVPKARMRYVGYGMSRPIADNSTMEGRQLNRRTEIIILNERKENIGSVLDDLAGFFSGVVQFGKNLLN
;
A
#
# COMPACT_ATOMS: atom_id res chain seq x y z
N MET A 1 -53.37 -46.81 -13.72
CA MET A 1 -53.11 -45.47 -14.31
C MET A 1 -52.23 -44.71 -13.32
N ARG A 2 -50.93 -44.56 -13.63
CA ARG A 2 -50.24 -43.28 -13.95
C ARG A 2 -50.43 -42.24 -12.82
N TRP A 3 -49.43 -41.67 -12.14
CA TRP A 3 -48.16 -41.16 -12.66
C TRP A 3 -47.24 -40.70 -11.50
N LYS A 4 -45.96 -41.12 -11.59
CA LYS A 4 -44.65 -40.74 -11.01
C LYS A 4 -44.47 -39.68 -9.88
N PRO A 5 -43.45 -39.89 -9.01
CA PRO A 5 -42.96 -38.92 -8.02
C PRO A 5 -42.06 -37.85 -8.67
N LEU A 6 -42.17 -36.60 -8.25
CA LEU A 6 -41.35 -35.50 -8.76
C LEU A 6 -40.40 -34.97 -7.68
N LEU A 7 -39.14 -35.37 -7.85
CA LEU A 7 -37.89 -34.64 -7.64
C LEU A 7 -37.78 -33.72 -6.42
N ALA A 8 -36.99 -34.19 -5.46
CA ALA A 8 -36.18 -33.34 -4.58
C ALA A 8 -35.17 -32.56 -5.43
N LEU A 9 -35.44 -31.27 -5.66
CA LEU A 9 -34.48 -30.37 -6.27
C LEU A 9 -33.60 -29.81 -5.15
N LEU A 10 -32.46 -30.46 -4.92
CA LEU A 10 -31.38 -29.96 -4.09
C LEU A 10 -30.77 -28.74 -4.80
N LEU A 11 -31.27 -27.55 -4.49
CA LEU A 11 -30.73 -26.30 -5.03
C LEU A 11 -29.41 -26.00 -4.32
N LEU A 12 -28.33 -26.62 -4.80
CA LEU A 12 -26.96 -26.30 -4.42
C LEU A 12 -26.62 -24.92 -5.02
N THR A 13 -27.04 -23.86 -4.34
CA THR A 13 -26.57 -22.52 -4.66
C THR A 13 -25.10 -22.47 -4.25
N VAL A 14 -24.25 -22.43 -5.27
CA VAL A 14 -22.83 -22.13 -5.11
C VAL A 14 -22.78 -20.75 -4.46
N LEU A 15 -22.46 -20.69 -3.17
CA LEU A 15 -21.99 -19.46 -2.56
C LEU A 15 -20.76 -19.06 -3.39
N SER A 16 -20.95 -18.14 -4.31
CA SER A 16 -19.88 -17.25 -4.71
C SER A 16 -19.51 -16.50 -3.45
N ALA A 17 -18.57 -17.06 -2.69
CA ALA A 17 -17.75 -16.29 -1.80
C ALA A 17 -17.04 -15.28 -2.68
N CYS A 18 -17.65 -14.11 -2.88
CA CYS A 18 -16.89 -12.89 -3.04
C CYS A 18 -15.99 -12.86 -1.80
N ALA A 19 -14.77 -13.37 -1.95
CA ALA A 19 -13.71 -13.12 -1.01
C ALA A 19 -13.52 -11.61 -1.07
N THR A 20 -14.23 -10.89 -0.21
CA THR A 20 -14.03 -9.48 0.02
C THR A 20 -12.58 -9.34 0.46
N PRO A 21 -11.72 -8.68 -0.34
CA PRO A 21 -10.39 -8.36 0.12
C PRO A 21 -10.55 -7.61 1.45
N PRO A 22 -9.80 -7.97 2.50
CA PRO A 22 -9.98 -7.36 3.81
C PRO A 22 -9.89 -5.84 3.69
N ALA A 23 -10.82 -5.15 4.35
CA ALA A 23 -10.91 -3.70 4.42
C ALA A 23 -9.53 -3.06 4.56
N SER A 24 -9.27 -2.10 3.67
CA SER A 24 -8.05 -1.29 3.51
C SER A 24 -7.14 -1.24 4.74
N ARG A 25 -6.14 -2.13 4.78
CA ARG A 25 -4.95 -1.92 5.60
C ARG A 25 -4.10 -0.87 4.92
N ASP A 26 -4.34 0.36 5.35
CA ASP A 26 -3.73 1.59 4.88
C ASP A 26 -2.18 1.57 4.83
N VAL A 27 -1.56 0.78 5.71
CA VAL A 27 -0.16 0.39 5.65
C VAL A 27 -0.06 -1.12 5.83
N THR A 28 0.66 -1.79 4.94
CA THR A 28 0.92 -3.24 5.00
C THR A 28 2.42 -3.49 4.92
N ILE A 29 2.91 -4.44 5.71
CA ILE A 29 4.32 -4.81 5.74
C ILE A 29 4.44 -6.28 5.37
N THR A 30 5.28 -6.61 4.40
CA THR A 30 5.40 -7.98 3.86
C THR A 30 6.85 -8.34 3.59
N GLN A 31 7.25 -9.56 3.94
CA GLN A 31 8.54 -10.11 3.51
C GLN A 31 8.44 -10.52 2.05
N THR A 32 9.34 -10.02 1.21
CA THR A 32 9.45 -10.37 -0.21
C THR A 32 10.81 -11.00 -0.50
N ALA A 33 10.99 -11.53 -1.71
CA ALA A 33 12.28 -12.03 -2.17
C ALA A 33 13.34 -10.92 -2.28
N ARG A 34 12.92 -9.65 -2.46
CA ARG A 34 13.82 -8.48 -2.56
C ARG A 34 14.22 -7.96 -1.18
N GLY A 35 13.49 -8.30 -0.13
CA GLY A 35 13.66 -7.80 1.23
C GLY A 35 12.31 -7.44 1.88
N VAL A 36 12.32 -6.50 2.82
CA VAL A 36 11.10 -6.09 3.53
C VAL A 36 10.40 -4.97 2.77
N GLU A 37 9.15 -5.20 2.37
CA GLU A 37 8.30 -4.20 1.70
C GLU A 37 7.35 -3.55 2.70
N ILE A 38 7.36 -2.23 2.76
CA ILE A 38 6.39 -1.39 3.46
C ILE A 38 5.53 -0.73 2.39
N ARG A 39 4.28 -1.16 2.26
CA ARG A 39 3.29 -0.63 1.33
C ARG A 39 2.40 0.37 2.05
N SER A 40 2.20 1.54 1.46
CA SER A 40 1.28 2.57 1.92
C SER A 40 0.29 2.95 0.84
N SER A 41 -0.97 3.14 1.23
CA SER A 41 -2.00 3.71 0.35
C SER A 41 -1.73 5.18 0.07
N ASP A 42 -1.87 5.60 -1.19
CA ASP A 42 -1.67 7.00 -1.57
C ASP A 42 -2.60 7.97 -0.85
N ILE A 43 -3.78 7.52 -0.37
CA ILE A 43 -4.72 8.38 0.38
C ILE A 43 -4.08 9.02 1.61
N ILE A 44 -3.15 8.31 2.27
CA ILE A 44 -2.47 8.79 3.47
C ILE A 44 -1.37 9.78 3.12
N LEU A 45 -0.67 9.51 2.03
CA LEU A 45 0.50 10.29 1.63
C LEU A 45 0.12 11.55 0.85
N PHE A 46 -0.86 11.46 -0.04
CA PHE A 46 -1.13 12.47 -1.07
C PHE A 46 -2.62 12.75 -1.25
N ASP A 47 -2.93 13.94 -1.76
CA ASP A 47 -4.24 14.21 -2.34
C ASP A 47 -4.29 13.73 -3.79
N SER A 48 -5.50 13.58 -4.32
CA SER A 48 -5.71 13.14 -5.71
C SER A 48 -4.98 14.05 -6.70
N GLY A 49 -4.23 13.44 -7.63
CA GLY A 49 -3.46 14.15 -8.64
C GLY A 49 -2.27 14.97 -8.12
N LYS A 50 -1.96 14.93 -6.83
CA LYS A 50 -0.85 15.68 -6.22
C LYS A 50 0.29 14.77 -5.78
N ALA A 51 1.46 15.37 -5.60
CA ALA A 51 2.67 14.75 -5.06
C ALA A 51 3.17 15.42 -3.76
N ASP A 52 2.43 16.40 -3.22
CA ASP A 52 2.74 17.02 -1.94
C ASP A 52 2.31 16.12 -0.78
N ILE A 53 3.23 15.87 0.16
CA ILE A 53 2.98 14.97 1.27
C ILE A 53 2.10 15.63 2.33
N LYS A 54 0.97 15.00 2.63
CA LYS A 54 0.01 15.43 3.64
C LYS A 54 0.57 15.34 5.06
N PRO A 55 -0.01 16.07 6.04
CA PRO A 55 0.40 15.96 7.44
C PRO A 55 0.37 14.52 7.99
N ALA A 56 -0.64 13.72 7.63
CA ALA A 56 -0.70 12.31 8.02
C ALA A 56 0.46 11.49 7.42
N GLY A 57 0.84 11.80 6.17
CA GLY A 57 2.01 11.22 5.51
C GLY A 57 3.34 11.62 6.17
N GLN A 58 3.44 12.82 6.76
CA GLN A 58 4.63 13.21 7.52
C GLN A 58 4.86 12.30 8.72
N VAL A 59 3.80 11.95 9.47
CA VAL A 59 3.88 11.00 10.60
C VAL A 59 4.30 9.61 10.14
N PHE A 60 3.83 9.18 8.97
CA PHE A 60 4.27 7.92 8.35
C PHE A 60 5.76 7.96 8.02
N LEU A 61 6.24 9.06 7.43
CA LEU A 61 7.66 9.23 7.11
C LEU A 61 8.54 9.29 8.36
N ASP A 62 8.10 9.93 9.45
CA ASP A 62 8.86 9.96 10.72
C ASP A 62 9.15 8.54 11.22
N ARG A 63 8.12 7.70 11.15
CA ARG A 63 8.16 6.30 11.57
C ARG A 63 9.04 5.44 10.66
N VAL A 64 8.89 5.58 9.34
CA VAL A 64 9.74 4.87 8.38
C VAL A 64 11.19 5.33 8.50
N ALA A 65 11.45 6.63 8.63
CA ALA A 65 12.80 7.15 8.80
C ALA A 65 13.46 6.60 10.06
N SER A 66 12.73 6.55 11.20
CA SER A 66 13.25 5.97 12.44
C SER A 66 13.73 4.53 12.26
N ILE A 67 13.00 3.72 11.49
CA ILE A 67 13.43 2.36 11.13
C ILE A 67 14.71 2.40 10.28
N LEU A 68 14.72 3.23 9.23
CA LEU A 68 15.82 3.32 8.28
C LEU A 68 17.10 3.95 8.88
N THR A 69 17.02 4.67 9.98
CA THR A 69 18.19 5.26 10.65
C THR A 69 18.70 4.43 11.82
N HIS A 70 17.81 3.75 12.57
CA HIS A 70 18.20 3.07 13.82
C HIS A 70 18.23 1.55 13.73
N ARG A 71 17.55 0.94 12.76
CA ARG A 71 17.37 -0.52 12.72
C ARG A 71 18.08 -1.19 11.55
N THR A 72 18.25 -0.49 10.44
CA THR A 72 18.89 -1.05 9.24
C THR A 72 19.68 -0.02 8.47
N HIS A 73 20.82 -0.45 7.90
CA HIS A 73 21.63 0.34 6.99
C HIS A 73 21.54 -0.13 5.53
N GLN A 74 20.61 -1.03 5.23
CA GLN A 74 20.44 -1.58 3.90
C GLN A 74 19.99 -0.51 2.86
N PRO A 75 20.23 -0.77 1.56
CA PRO A 75 19.69 0.05 0.47
C PRO A 75 18.16 0.01 0.44
N VAL A 76 17.55 1.09 -0.05
CA VAL A 76 16.10 1.28 -0.08
C VAL A 76 15.64 1.65 -1.49
N SER A 77 14.61 0.95 -1.98
CA SER A 77 13.88 1.29 -3.21
C SER A 77 12.54 1.91 -2.85
N ILE A 78 12.21 3.05 -3.46
CA ILE A 78 10.94 3.76 -3.27
C ILE A 78 10.20 3.73 -4.60
N GLU A 79 9.05 3.06 -4.64
CA GLU A 79 8.34 2.74 -5.88
C GLU A 79 6.94 3.34 -5.84
N GLY A 80 6.64 4.23 -6.79
CA GLY A 80 5.32 4.85 -6.94
C GLY A 80 4.48 4.12 -7.99
N HIS A 81 3.19 3.97 -7.72
CA HIS A 81 2.23 3.32 -8.62
C HIS A 81 0.93 4.12 -8.73
N THR A 82 0.27 4.03 -9.88
CA THR A 82 -1.07 4.58 -10.10
C THR A 82 -2.06 3.48 -10.46
N ASP A 83 -3.34 3.82 -10.49
CA ASP A 83 -4.33 3.03 -11.23
C ASP A 83 -4.24 3.31 -12.73
N ASN A 84 -5.18 2.76 -13.50
CA ASN A 84 -5.26 2.91 -14.95
C ASN A 84 -6.08 4.11 -15.42
N ILE A 85 -6.45 5.05 -14.54
CA ILE A 85 -7.25 6.21 -14.92
C ILE A 85 -6.33 7.33 -15.41
N GLY A 86 -6.63 7.87 -16.58
CA GLY A 86 -5.88 8.97 -17.19
C GLY A 86 -4.75 8.52 -18.13
N PRO A 87 -4.05 9.48 -18.76
CA PRO A 87 -2.99 9.19 -19.72
C PRO A 87 -1.81 8.43 -19.10
N PRO A 88 -1.26 7.40 -19.78
CA PRO A 88 -0.14 6.61 -19.25
C PRO A 88 1.08 7.43 -18.87
N ASP A 89 1.44 8.43 -19.69
CA ASP A 89 2.62 9.28 -19.44
C ASP A 89 2.42 10.17 -18.21
N LEU A 90 1.24 10.76 -18.03
CA LEU A 90 0.92 11.53 -16.83
C LEU A 90 0.95 10.66 -15.57
N ASN A 91 0.47 9.41 -15.67
CA ASN A 91 0.54 8.45 -14.58
C ASN A 91 1.98 8.06 -14.22
N ARG A 92 2.83 7.89 -15.24
CA ARG A 92 4.27 7.66 -15.06
C ARG A 92 4.90 8.84 -14.31
N ASP A 93 4.72 10.06 -14.80
CA ASP A 93 5.29 11.28 -14.20
C ASP A 93 4.78 11.48 -12.77
N LEU A 94 3.48 11.33 -12.54
CA LEU A 94 2.88 11.49 -11.21
C LEU A 94 3.45 10.47 -10.22
N SER A 95 3.57 9.21 -10.63
CA SER A 95 4.14 8.17 -9.77
C SER A 95 5.61 8.42 -9.44
N GLU A 96 6.37 8.98 -10.38
CA GLU A 96 7.78 9.32 -10.17
C GLU A 96 7.93 10.51 -9.23
N LEU A 97 7.12 11.56 -9.41
CA LEU A 97 7.10 12.72 -8.53
C LEU A 97 6.74 12.34 -7.09
N ARG A 98 5.80 11.41 -6.89
CA ARG A 98 5.42 10.89 -5.57
C ARG A 98 6.55 10.08 -4.93
N ALA A 99 7.19 9.20 -5.68
CA ALA A 99 8.34 8.44 -5.19
C ALA A 99 9.51 9.36 -4.81
N LEU A 100 9.76 10.40 -5.61
CA LEU A 100 10.74 11.44 -5.32
C LEU A 100 10.37 12.24 -4.06
N ALA A 101 9.10 12.61 -3.88
CA ALA A 101 8.62 13.32 -2.70
C ALA A 101 8.87 12.51 -1.42
N VAL A 102 8.58 11.21 -1.44
CA VAL A 102 8.88 10.30 -0.32
C VAL A 102 10.37 10.21 -0.05
N MET A 103 11.20 10.09 -1.10
CA MET A 103 12.66 10.09 -0.93
C MET A 103 13.16 11.39 -0.27
N LYS A 104 12.68 12.55 -0.73
CA LYS A 104 13.02 13.85 -0.13
C LYS A 104 12.59 13.92 1.32
N GLY A 105 11.35 13.51 1.62
CA GLY A 105 10.85 13.49 2.98
C GLY A 105 11.63 12.58 3.94
N LEU A 106 12.18 11.46 3.45
CA LEU A 106 13.09 10.60 4.21
C LEU A 106 14.50 11.19 4.34
N LEU A 107 14.98 11.87 3.31
CA LEU A 107 16.26 12.58 3.33
C LEU A 107 16.27 13.68 4.40
N ASP A 108 15.19 14.46 4.49
CA ASP A 108 15.01 15.52 5.48
C ASP A 108 15.01 14.98 6.93
N ARG A 109 14.73 13.67 7.08
CA ARG A 109 14.76 12.94 8.36
C ARG A 109 16.08 12.19 8.61
N GLY A 110 17.09 12.45 7.79
CA GLY A 110 18.44 11.92 7.99
C GLY A 110 18.73 10.58 7.32
N VAL A 111 17.82 10.05 6.47
CA VAL A 111 18.14 8.85 5.68
C VAL A 111 19.14 9.21 4.57
N PRO A 112 20.33 8.59 4.49
CA PRO A 112 21.34 8.97 3.51
C PRO A 112 20.86 8.78 2.06
N LYS A 113 20.96 9.82 1.23
CA LYS A 113 20.62 9.77 -0.21
C LYS A 113 21.30 8.60 -0.94
N ALA A 114 22.55 8.31 -0.59
CA ALA A 114 23.32 7.22 -1.23
C ALA A 114 22.62 5.85 -1.11
N ARG A 115 21.86 5.62 -0.02
CA ARG A 115 21.12 4.38 0.24
C ARG A 115 19.79 4.31 -0.50
N MET A 116 19.26 5.42 -0.98
CA MET A 116 17.91 5.48 -1.55
C MET A 116 17.95 5.56 -3.06
N ARG A 117 17.01 4.87 -3.70
CA ARG A 117 16.63 5.05 -5.11
C ARG A 117 15.12 5.16 -5.19
N TYR A 118 14.63 5.91 -6.16
CA TYR A 118 13.20 6.05 -6.41
C TYR A 118 12.88 5.73 -7.87
N VAL A 119 11.66 5.27 -8.13
CA VAL A 119 11.15 5.02 -9.49
C VAL A 119 9.64 5.15 -9.50
N GLY A 120 9.08 5.74 -10.55
CA GLY A 120 7.64 5.73 -10.82
C GLY A 120 7.30 4.64 -11.83
N TYR A 121 6.40 3.72 -11.50
CA TYR A 121 5.93 2.68 -12.44
C TYR A 121 4.65 3.06 -13.18
N GLY A 122 3.99 4.16 -12.81
CA GLY A 122 2.64 4.48 -13.27
C GLY A 122 1.71 3.29 -13.08
N MET A 123 0.94 2.98 -14.12
CA MET A 123 -0.05 1.89 -14.12
C MET A 123 0.51 0.53 -14.54
N SER A 124 1.82 0.41 -14.80
CA SER A 124 2.42 -0.78 -15.43
C SER A 124 2.51 -2.02 -14.53
N ARG A 125 2.31 -1.87 -13.21
CA ARG A 125 2.41 -2.94 -12.21
C ARG A 125 1.19 -2.98 -11.27
N PRO A 126 0.00 -3.35 -11.79
CA PRO A 126 -1.20 -3.48 -10.96
C PRO A 126 -1.08 -4.70 -10.03
N ILE A 127 -1.62 -4.56 -8.82
CA ILE A 127 -1.73 -5.65 -7.83
C ILE A 127 -3.17 -6.08 -7.59
N ALA A 128 -4.13 -5.33 -8.14
CA ALA A 128 -5.56 -5.60 -8.06
C ALA A 128 -6.28 -5.20 -9.36
N ASP A 129 -7.52 -5.64 -9.50
CA ASP A 129 -8.33 -5.40 -10.70
C ASP A 129 -8.71 -3.91 -10.83
N ASN A 130 -8.24 -3.28 -11.91
CA ASN A 130 -8.52 -1.89 -12.25
C ASN A 130 -9.98 -1.63 -12.68
N SER A 131 -10.78 -2.68 -12.94
CA SER A 131 -12.20 -2.51 -13.26
C SER A 131 -13.02 -2.04 -12.05
N THR A 132 -12.58 -2.40 -10.83
CA THR A 132 -13.26 -2.09 -9.57
C THR A 132 -12.71 -0.84 -8.90
N MET A 133 -13.54 -0.13 -8.12
CA MET A 133 -13.09 1.06 -7.38
C MET A 133 -12.05 0.68 -6.32
N GLU A 134 -12.27 -0.45 -5.68
CA GLU A 134 -11.44 -1.03 -4.63
C GLU A 134 -10.09 -1.44 -5.18
N GLY A 135 -10.05 -2.14 -6.32
CA GLY A 135 -8.79 -2.53 -6.95
C GLY A 135 -7.99 -1.34 -7.47
N ARG A 136 -8.65 -0.31 -8.02
CA ARG A 136 -7.97 0.96 -8.34
C ARG A 136 -7.35 1.61 -7.11
N GLN A 137 -8.06 1.61 -5.97
CA GLN A 137 -7.53 2.15 -4.71
C GLN A 137 -6.29 1.38 -4.23
N LEU A 138 -6.27 0.05 -4.38
CA LEU A 138 -5.10 -0.76 -4.05
C LEU A 138 -3.92 -0.50 -5.00
N ASN A 139 -4.18 -0.19 -6.27
CA ASN A 139 -3.14 0.10 -7.25
C ASN A 139 -2.48 1.47 -7.03
N ARG A 140 -3.22 2.46 -6.49
CA ARG A 140 -2.70 3.78 -6.05
C ARG A 140 -1.94 3.64 -4.73
N ARG A 141 -0.65 3.30 -4.82
CA ARG A 141 0.18 2.97 -3.67
C ARG A 141 1.62 3.43 -3.86
N THR A 142 2.29 3.57 -2.72
CA THR A 142 3.75 3.72 -2.66
C THR A 142 4.35 2.53 -1.89
N GLU A 143 5.39 1.92 -2.44
CA GLU A 143 6.13 0.82 -1.84
C GLU A 143 7.53 1.27 -1.44
N ILE A 144 7.91 1.05 -0.19
CA ILE A 144 9.26 1.29 0.33
C ILE A 144 9.86 -0.07 0.64
N ILE A 145 10.87 -0.47 -0.13
CA ILE A 145 11.48 -1.79 -0.06
C ILE A 145 12.88 -1.66 0.51
N ILE A 146 13.09 -2.26 1.67
CA ILE A 146 14.39 -2.38 2.31
C ILE A 146 15.07 -3.62 1.74
N LEU A 147 16.07 -3.41 0.88
CA LEU A 147 16.66 -4.47 0.07
C LEU A 147 17.53 -5.40 0.92
N ASN A 148 17.48 -6.71 0.62
CA ASN A 148 18.25 -7.75 1.32
C ASN A 148 18.01 -7.81 2.83
N GLU A 149 16.89 -7.28 3.29
CA GLU A 149 16.53 -7.25 4.70
C GLU A 149 15.52 -8.33 5.06
N ARG A 150 15.51 -8.74 6.33
CA ARG A 150 14.56 -9.71 6.86
C ARG A 150 13.62 -9.08 7.89
N LYS A 151 12.34 -9.46 7.84
CA LYS A 151 11.30 -8.93 8.72
C LYS A 151 11.67 -9.12 10.19
N GLU A 152 12.30 -10.22 10.56
CA GLU A 152 12.66 -10.53 11.95
C GLU A 152 13.67 -9.52 12.54
N ASN A 153 14.49 -8.89 11.70
CA ASN A 153 15.49 -7.90 12.14
C ASN A 153 14.85 -6.55 12.51
N ILE A 154 13.62 -6.30 12.05
CA ILE A 154 12.91 -5.01 12.20
C ILE A 154 11.49 -5.21 12.78
N GLY A 155 11.10 -6.46 13.05
CA GLY A 155 9.71 -6.89 13.19
C GLY A 155 8.93 -6.20 14.30
N SER A 156 9.54 -5.99 15.48
CA SER A 156 8.85 -5.37 16.61
C SER A 156 8.44 -3.92 16.34
N VAL A 157 9.27 -3.16 15.62
CA VAL A 157 8.98 -1.76 15.29
C VAL A 157 7.97 -1.66 14.14
N LEU A 158 8.01 -2.63 13.22
CA LEU A 158 7.13 -2.67 12.06
C LEU A 158 5.68 -3.01 12.43
N ASP A 159 5.47 -3.93 13.38
CA ASP A 159 4.14 -4.28 13.85
C ASP A 159 3.49 -3.10 14.62
N ASP A 160 4.28 -2.29 15.33
CA ASP A 160 3.84 -1.03 15.94
C ASP A 160 3.41 0.03 14.90
N LEU A 161 4.09 0.09 13.74
CA LEU A 161 3.70 1.01 12.66
C LEU A 161 2.33 0.63 12.08
N ALA A 162 2.12 -0.65 11.78
CA ALA A 162 0.86 -1.13 11.26
C ALA A 162 -0.28 -0.94 12.27
N GLY A 163 -0.03 -1.22 13.56
CA GLY A 163 -0.99 -1.03 14.63
C GLY A 163 -1.39 0.44 14.85
N PHE A 164 -0.42 1.35 14.82
CA PHE A 164 -0.67 2.79 14.99
C PHE A 164 -1.62 3.34 13.92
N PHE A 165 -1.35 3.06 12.64
CA PHE A 165 -2.19 3.57 11.55
C PHE A 165 -3.57 2.88 11.52
N SER A 166 -3.64 1.60 11.90
CA SER A 166 -4.92 0.94 12.08
C SER A 166 -5.77 1.60 13.19
N GLY A 167 -5.15 2.08 14.27
CA GLY A 167 -5.83 2.75 15.38
C GLY A 167 -6.30 4.18 15.04
N VAL A 168 -5.45 4.98 14.39
CA VAL A 168 -5.76 6.36 13.99
C VAL A 168 -6.94 6.41 13.02
N VAL A 169 -6.98 5.49 12.05
CA VAL A 169 -8.04 5.42 11.05
C VAL A 169 -9.36 4.97 11.67
N GLN A 170 -9.34 4.02 12.61
CA GLN A 170 -10.54 3.60 13.33
C GLN A 170 -11.12 4.73 14.18
N PHE A 171 -10.26 5.53 14.84
CA PHE A 171 -10.69 6.67 15.64
C PHE A 171 -11.35 7.77 14.79
N GLY A 172 -10.77 8.08 13.62
CA GLY A 172 -11.33 9.05 12.68
C GLY A 172 -12.70 8.65 12.11
N LYS A 173 -12.93 7.34 11.88
CA LYS A 173 -14.24 6.82 11.43
C LYS A 173 -15.32 6.88 12.52
N ASN A 174 -14.94 6.73 13.79
CA ASN A 174 -15.88 6.76 14.92
C ASN A 174 -16.32 8.19 15.31
N LEU A 175 -15.62 9.23 14.87
CA LEU A 175 -15.98 10.64 15.14
C LEU A 175 -16.94 11.25 14.10
N LEU A 176 -17.22 10.53 13.02
CA LEU A 176 -18.11 10.97 11.93
C LEU A 176 -19.45 10.21 11.92
N ASN A 177 -19.73 9.42 12.97
CA ASN A 177 -21.01 8.74 13.21
C ASN A 177 -21.66 9.26 14.48
#